data_AF-A0A1I1HU32-F1
#
_entry.id   AF-A0A1I1HU32-F1
#
_cell.length_a   1.000
_cell.length_b   1.000
_cell.length_c   1.000
_cell.angle_alpha   90.00
_cell.angle_beta   90.00
_cell.angle_gamma   90.00
#
_symmetry.space_group_name_H-M   'P 1'
#
loop_
_entity.id
_entity.type
_entity.pdbx_description
1 polymer ?
#
loop_
_entity_poly.entity_id
_entity_poly.type
_entity_poly.pdbx_seq_one_letter_code
_entity_poly.pdbx_strand_id
1 'polypeptide(L)'
;DDQKAAETKKINDAEEADKAKLDNPTNAQDLANKVAASTIDLDLSGLKSDVENNYSSLDDQKKDAAKKIDAAANAANDAIDANKNLTDDDKKAAKKVIADEAKKATDALNDTNSAQELSDSTADSDFKKAVNDVYNDINAHTSLDDQKKSVTDKIAADQKAAEDDIDANKNLSDDEKKAAKKVIDDAAKKATDAVNNSDDAQSLKDSTAAADFKQAVEDENKEVAAHASLDDQQKAAKEAIAKKAQDAKDAINSNKNLSAADKKNALEKIDQAVATVDAQIEATTDATTLGQIVADTSFDTAIQSVLDEANNQPSLDARKDAAKQALIAEANKQKAAIDADLTLSPADKAAQKAKIDAILADAEQKLAAADSYDDVLAINADAITAMEAAHQSGNGLYVEPKAAEAPKAKATLPATAQRVDRHASAGLLAAASLSLGAFFAAKKKSKKQG
;
A
#
# COMPACT_ATOMS: atom_id res chain seq x y z
N ASP A 1 -110.13 -44.77 -67.32
CA ASP A 1 -109.61 -43.40 -67.25
C ASP A 1 -109.62 -42.83 -65.83
N ASP A 2 -110.71 -42.91 -65.09
CA ASP A 2 -110.80 -42.38 -63.70
C ASP A 2 -109.81 -43.00 -62.70
N GLN A 3 -109.56 -44.32 -62.83
CA GLN A 3 -108.60 -45.02 -61.97
C GLN A 3 -107.15 -44.60 -62.25
N LYS A 4 -106.82 -44.36 -63.52
CA LYS A 4 -105.52 -43.82 -63.96
C LYS A 4 -105.33 -42.40 -63.45
N ALA A 5 -106.36 -41.55 -63.53
CA ALA A 5 -106.32 -40.19 -63.00
C ALA A 5 -106.13 -40.16 -61.46
N ALA A 6 -106.76 -41.08 -60.72
CA ALA A 6 -106.61 -41.18 -59.27
C ALA A 6 -105.21 -41.68 -58.85
N GLU A 7 -104.63 -42.64 -59.57
CA GLU A 7 -103.25 -43.09 -59.32
C GLU A 7 -102.24 -42.01 -59.69
N THR A 8 -102.41 -41.33 -60.83
CA THR A 8 -101.57 -40.18 -61.20
C THR A 8 -101.64 -39.07 -60.16
N LYS A 9 -102.81 -38.79 -59.58
CA LYS A 9 -102.93 -37.80 -58.51
C LYS A 9 -102.19 -38.23 -57.24
N LYS A 10 -102.25 -39.51 -56.84
CA LYS A 10 -101.50 -40.01 -55.67
C LYS A 10 -99.99 -39.94 -55.88
N ILE A 11 -99.53 -40.21 -57.10
CA ILE A 11 -98.12 -40.07 -57.47
C ILE A 11 -97.71 -38.60 -57.37
N ASN A 12 -98.48 -37.69 -57.97
CA ASN A 12 -98.18 -36.26 -57.94
C ASN A 12 -98.22 -35.68 -56.51
N ASP A 13 -99.22 -36.07 -55.69
CA ASP A 13 -99.33 -35.63 -54.30
C ASP A 13 -98.14 -36.15 -53.45
N ALA A 14 -97.65 -37.37 -53.73
CA ALA A 14 -96.48 -37.94 -53.06
C ALA A 14 -95.16 -37.26 -53.51
N GLU A 15 -95.03 -36.95 -54.80
CA GLU A 15 -93.89 -36.20 -55.35
C GLU A 15 -93.83 -34.77 -54.77
N GLU A 16 -94.97 -34.09 -54.64
CA GLU A 16 -95.05 -32.73 -54.10
C GLU A 16 -94.75 -32.70 -52.59
N ALA A 17 -95.20 -33.73 -51.85
CA ALA A 17 -94.89 -33.89 -50.43
C ALA A 17 -93.39 -34.18 -50.18
N ASP A 18 -92.72 -34.96 -51.03
CA ASP A 18 -91.27 -35.20 -50.90
C ASP A 18 -90.45 -33.99 -51.40
N LYS A 19 -90.91 -33.27 -52.43
CA LYS A 19 -90.30 -32.02 -52.88
C LYS A 19 -90.30 -30.95 -51.78
N ALA A 20 -91.36 -30.89 -50.98
CA ALA A 20 -91.44 -30.02 -49.81
C ALA A 20 -90.42 -30.39 -48.70
N LYS A 21 -89.99 -31.66 -48.60
CA LYS A 21 -88.96 -32.08 -47.63
C LYS A 21 -87.54 -31.70 -48.05
N LEU A 22 -87.31 -31.55 -49.36
CA LEU A 22 -86.04 -31.11 -49.94
C LEU A 22 -85.93 -29.58 -50.07
N ASP A 23 -87.00 -28.85 -49.70
CA ASP A 23 -87.06 -27.41 -49.91
C ASP A 23 -86.22 -26.64 -48.88
N ASN A 24 -85.62 -25.55 -49.36
CA ASN A 24 -84.84 -24.59 -48.58
C ASN A 24 -83.77 -25.22 -47.64
N PRO A 25 -82.80 -25.98 -48.17
CA PRO A 25 -81.72 -26.50 -47.35
C PRO A 25 -80.87 -25.36 -46.79
N THR A 26 -80.61 -25.36 -45.49
CA THR A 26 -79.84 -24.28 -44.84
C THR A 26 -78.33 -24.40 -45.04
N ASN A 27 -77.85 -25.59 -45.39
CA ASN A 27 -76.47 -25.87 -45.78
C ASN A 27 -76.37 -27.23 -46.50
N ALA A 28 -75.18 -27.58 -47.00
CA ALA A 28 -74.94 -28.83 -47.74
C ALA A 28 -75.23 -30.10 -46.92
N GLN A 29 -75.02 -30.06 -45.59
CA GLN A 29 -75.33 -31.19 -44.70
C GLN A 29 -76.83 -31.29 -44.41
N ASP A 30 -77.53 -30.17 -44.24
CA ASP A 30 -79.00 -30.13 -44.14
C ASP A 30 -79.62 -30.67 -45.44
N LEU A 31 -79.07 -30.30 -46.60
CA LEU A 31 -79.44 -30.89 -47.87
C LEU A 31 -79.19 -32.40 -47.89
N ALA A 32 -78.01 -32.86 -47.47
CA ALA A 32 -77.67 -34.29 -47.43
C ALA A 32 -78.57 -35.09 -46.47
N ASN A 33 -78.91 -34.53 -45.30
CA ASN A 33 -79.80 -35.14 -44.31
C ASN A 33 -81.25 -35.18 -44.81
N LYS A 34 -81.74 -34.09 -45.43
CA LYS A 34 -83.06 -34.03 -46.08
C LYS A 34 -83.16 -35.01 -47.24
N VAL A 35 -82.08 -35.18 -47.99
CA VAL A 35 -81.93 -36.19 -49.05
C VAL A 35 -82.02 -37.62 -48.49
N ALA A 36 -81.34 -37.92 -47.38
CA ALA A 36 -81.37 -39.25 -46.74
C ALA A 36 -82.75 -39.64 -46.16
N ALA A 37 -83.61 -38.65 -45.87
CA ALA A 37 -84.98 -38.86 -45.37
C ALA A 37 -86.04 -39.00 -46.49
N SER A 38 -85.65 -38.88 -47.76
CA SER A 38 -86.52 -39.02 -48.93
C SER A 38 -86.88 -40.49 -49.18
N THR A 39 -88.11 -40.74 -49.65
CA THR A 39 -88.66 -42.10 -49.87
C THR A 39 -88.64 -42.56 -51.33
N ILE A 40 -88.14 -41.72 -52.25
CA ILE A 40 -87.98 -42.04 -53.67
C ILE A 40 -86.61 -42.71 -53.90
N ASP A 41 -86.58 -43.79 -54.69
CA ASP A 41 -85.38 -44.41 -55.24
C ASP A 41 -84.77 -43.50 -56.34
N LEU A 42 -84.31 -42.31 -55.94
CA LEU A 42 -83.52 -41.42 -56.78
C LEU A 42 -82.06 -41.90 -56.71
N ASP A 43 -81.44 -42.14 -57.87
CA ASP A 43 -80.00 -42.34 -57.97
C ASP A 43 -79.28 -41.01 -57.66
N LEU A 44 -79.18 -40.73 -56.36
CA LEU A 44 -78.51 -39.56 -55.78
C LEU A 44 -77.04 -39.88 -55.53
N SER A 45 -76.51 -40.99 -56.03
CA SER A 45 -75.09 -41.35 -55.88
C SER A 45 -74.19 -40.27 -56.47
N GLY A 46 -74.60 -39.66 -57.59
CA GLY A 46 -73.93 -38.50 -58.20
C GLY A 46 -73.96 -37.25 -57.32
N LEU A 47 -75.12 -36.91 -56.73
CA LEU A 47 -75.25 -35.73 -55.86
C LEU A 47 -74.55 -35.93 -54.51
N LYS A 48 -74.62 -37.14 -53.95
CA LYS A 48 -73.89 -37.54 -52.73
C LYS A 48 -72.39 -37.51 -52.98
N SER A 49 -71.94 -38.02 -54.13
CA SER A 49 -70.54 -37.93 -54.53
C SER A 49 -70.11 -36.49 -54.79
N ASP A 50 -70.95 -35.65 -55.38
CA ASP A 50 -70.62 -34.24 -55.62
C ASP A 50 -70.60 -33.43 -54.31
N VAL A 51 -71.47 -33.73 -53.34
CA VAL A 51 -71.43 -33.12 -52.01
C VAL A 51 -70.21 -33.58 -51.23
N GLU A 52 -69.90 -34.89 -51.22
CA GLU A 52 -68.71 -35.45 -50.55
C GLU A 52 -67.38 -35.02 -51.20
N ASN A 53 -67.34 -34.81 -52.52
CA ASN A 53 -66.12 -34.43 -53.24
C ASN A 53 -65.91 -32.90 -53.37
N ASN A 54 -66.97 -32.09 -53.31
CA ASN A 54 -66.86 -30.64 -53.54
C ASN A 54 -67.13 -29.77 -52.29
N TYR A 55 -67.58 -30.35 -51.17
CA TYR A 55 -67.81 -29.62 -49.92
C TYR A 55 -67.22 -30.38 -48.73
N SER A 56 -66.40 -29.69 -47.91
CA SER A 56 -65.89 -30.25 -46.66
C SER A 56 -67.02 -30.39 -45.63
N SER A 57 -67.02 -31.48 -44.85
CA SER A 57 -67.99 -31.68 -43.77
C SER A 57 -67.83 -30.59 -42.69
N LEU A 58 -68.88 -30.30 -41.91
CA LEU A 58 -68.78 -29.34 -40.81
C LEU A 58 -67.67 -29.73 -39.82
N ASP A 59 -67.50 -31.02 -39.56
CA ASP A 59 -66.43 -31.53 -38.69
C ASP A 59 -65.04 -31.29 -39.29
N ASP A 60 -64.88 -31.47 -40.60
CA ASP A 60 -63.63 -31.14 -41.30
C ASP A 60 -63.36 -29.62 -41.26
N GLN A 61 -64.39 -28.80 -41.43
CA GLN A 61 -64.27 -27.34 -41.33
C GLN A 61 -63.85 -26.89 -39.92
N LYS A 62 -64.46 -27.46 -38.87
CA LYS A 62 -64.08 -27.22 -37.46
C LYS A 62 -62.65 -27.65 -37.21
N LYS A 63 -62.28 -28.83 -37.69
CA LYS A 63 -60.92 -29.37 -37.56
C LYS A 63 -59.89 -28.47 -38.26
N ASP A 64 -60.21 -27.97 -39.44
CA ASP A 64 -59.34 -27.06 -40.17
C ASP A 64 -59.24 -25.67 -39.51
N ALA A 65 -60.30 -25.19 -38.87
CA ALA A 65 -60.26 -23.99 -38.04
C ALA A 65 -59.40 -24.19 -36.79
N ALA A 66 -59.59 -25.30 -36.05
CA ALA A 66 -58.78 -25.64 -34.88
C ALA A 66 -57.29 -25.78 -35.21
N LYS A 67 -56.95 -26.42 -36.35
CA LYS A 67 -55.55 -26.49 -36.83
C LYS A 67 -54.91 -25.12 -37.03
N LYS A 68 -55.69 -24.09 -37.44
CA LYS A 68 -55.16 -22.72 -37.58
C LYS A 68 -54.83 -22.10 -36.22
N ILE A 69 -55.66 -22.36 -35.20
CA ILE A 69 -55.38 -21.96 -33.81
C ILE A 69 -54.11 -22.66 -33.32
N ASP A 70 -54.00 -23.98 -33.49
CA ASP A 70 -52.83 -24.74 -33.07
C ASP A 70 -51.54 -24.24 -33.75
N ALA A 71 -51.59 -23.98 -35.07
CA ALA A 71 -50.45 -23.44 -35.80
C ALA A 71 -50.04 -22.05 -35.28
N ALA A 72 -50.99 -21.18 -35.00
CA ALA A 72 -50.74 -19.85 -34.44
C ALA A 72 -50.22 -19.91 -32.99
N ALA A 73 -50.74 -20.83 -32.17
CA ALA A 73 -50.25 -21.08 -30.81
C ALA A 73 -48.80 -21.57 -30.82
N ASN A 74 -48.45 -22.51 -31.70
CA ASN A 74 -47.08 -22.99 -31.86
C ASN A 74 -46.14 -21.86 -32.31
N ALA A 75 -46.55 -21.06 -33.30
CA ALA A 75 -45.76 -19.91 -33.74
C ALA A 75 -45.53 -18.89 -32.62
N ALA A 76 -46.53 -18.66 -31.76
CA ALA A 76 -46.39 -17.80 -30.58
C ALA A 76 -45.40 -18.41 -29.57
N ASN A 77 -45.51 -19.71 -29.27
CA ASN A 77 -44.59 -20.41 -28.37
C ASN A 77 -43.13 -20.38 -28.86
N ASP A 78 -42.91 -20.54 -30.17
CA ASP A 78 -41.58 -20.47 -30.77
C ASP A 78 -40.96 -19.07 -30.62
N ALA A 79 -41.78 -18.02 -30.79
CA ALA A 79 -41.32 -16.64 -30.61
C ALA A 79 -41.03 -16.32 -29.14
N ILE A 80 -41.82 -16.86 -28.19
CA ILE A 80 -41.55 -16.77 -26.75
C ILE A 80 -40.20 -17.44 -26.42
N ASP A 81 -39.95 -18.62 -26.97
CA ASP A 81 -38.69 -19.35 -26.73
C ASP A 81 -37.47 -18.61 -27.28
N ALA A 82 -37.61 -18.02 -28.46
CA ALA A 82 -36.56 -17.24 -29.10
C ALA A 82 -36.24 -15.91 -28.38
N ASN A 83 -37.14 -15.43 -27.50
CA ASN A 83 -36.91 -14.18 -26.80
C ASN A 83 -35.86 -14.33 -25.69
N LYS A 84 -34.74 -13.63 -25.87
CA LYS A 84 -33.59 -13.64 -24.95
C LYS A 84 -33.74 -12.72 -23.74
N ASN A 85 -34.74 -11.83 -23.75
CA ASN A 85 -35.00 -10.90 -22.66
C ASN A 85 -35.78 -11.55 -21.50
N LEU A 86 -36.33 -12.75 -21.72
CA LEU A 86 -37.15 -13.47 -20.77
C LEU A 86 -36.36 -14.55 -20.03
N THR A 87 -36.66 -14.70 -18.74
CA THR A 87 -36.22 -15.87 -17.96
C THR A 87 -37.07 -17.11 -18.29
N ASP A 88 -36.65 -18.29 -17.83
CA ASP A 88 -37.43 -19.52 -18.04
C ASP A 88 -38.81 -19.45 -17.37
N ASP A 89 -38.90 -18.79 -16.22
CA ASP A 89 -40.16 -18.58 -15.51
C ASP A 89 -41.11 -17.67 -16.31
N ASP A 90 -40.58 -16.60 -16.92
CA ASP A 90 -41.37 -15.69 -17.75
C ASP A 90 -41.88 -16.40 -19.02
N LYS A 91 -41.01 -17.16 -19.70
CA LYS A 91 -41.38 -17.96 -20.87
C LYS A 91 -42.48 -18.96 -20.53
N LYS A 92 -42.36 -19.64 -19.38
CA LYS A 92 -43.36 -20.60 -18.91
C LYS A 92 -44.70 -19.93 -18.61
N ALA A 93 -44.69 -18.75 -18.00
CA ALA A 93 -45.90 -17.98 -17.73
C ALA A 93 -46.61 -17.57 -19.03
N ALA A 94 -45.87 -17.01 -20.00
CA ALA A 94 -46.42 -16.60 -21.29
C ALA A 94 -47.02 -17.77 -22.09
N LYS A 95 -46.28 -18.89 -22.20
CA LYS A 95 -46.76 -20.09 -22.89
C LYS A 95 -48.05 -20.66 -22.29
N LYS A 96 -48.20 -20.55 -20.97
CA LYS A 96 -49.44 -20.96 -20.30
C LYS A 96 -50.63 -20.13 -20.75
N VAL A 97 -50.48 -18.82 -20.91
CA VAL A 97 -51.55 -17.93 -21.42
C VAL A 97 -51.94 -18.34 -22.85
N ILE A 98 -50.96 -18.59 -23.72
CA ILE A 98 -51.22 -19.05 -25.10
C ILE A 98 -51.97 -20.38 -25.10
N ALA A 99 -51.57 -21.35 -24.28
CA ALA A 99 -52.21 -22.65 -24.19
C ALA A 99 -53.67 -22.55 -23.70
N ASP A 100 -53.92 -21.73 -22.68
CA ASP A 100 -55.25 -21.53 -22.11
C ASP A 100 -56.21 -20.87 -23.14
N GLU A 101 -55.75 -19.84 -23.87
CA GLU A 101 -56.58 -19.16 -24.88
C GLU A 101 -56.74 -19.98 -26.16
N ALA A 102 -55.74 -20.78 -26.56
CA ALA A 102 -55.87 -21.72 -27.68
C ALA A 102 -56.93 -22.78 -27.38
N LYS A 103 -56.94 -23.32 -26.16
CA LYS A 103 -57.96 -24.27 -25.71
C LYS A 103 -59.35 -23.65 -25.78
N LYS A 104 -59.52 -22.45 -25.25
CA LYS A 104 -60.80 -21.72 -25.26
C LYS A 104 -61.32 -21.45 -26.67
N ALA A 105 -60.43 -21.08 -27.61
CA ALA A 105 -60.81 -20.87 -29.00
C ALA A 105 -61.22 -22.18 -29.69
N THR A 106 -60.48 -23.27 -29.47
CA THR A 106 -60.80 -24.60 -30.01
C THR A 106 -62.12 -25.14 -29.46
N ASP A 107 -62.37 -25.00 -28.16
CA ASP A 107 -63.65 -25.37 -27.54
C ASP A 107 -64.80 -24.59 -28.20
N ALA A 108 -64.67 -23.26 -28.35
CA ALA A 108 -65.68 -22.42 -28.98
C ALA A 108 -65.95 -22.77 -30.46
N LEU A 109 -64.94 -23.18 -31.23
CA LEU A 109 -65.11 -23.64 -32.61
C LEU A 109 -65.85 -24.99 -32.66
N ASN A 110 -65.52 -25.91 -31.75
CA ASN A 110 -66.16 -27.23 -31.67
C ASN A 110 -67.65 -27.15 -31.29
N ASP A 111 -68.02 -26.16 -30.49
CA ASP A 111 -69.40 -25.92 -30.02
C ASP A 111 -70.35 -25.35 -31.09
N THR A 112 -69.84 -24.96 -32.27
CA THR A 112 -70.67 -24.45 -33.38
C THR A 112 -71.55 -25.55 -34.01
N ASN A 113 -72.78 -25.25 -34.42
CA ASN A 113 -73.73 -26.25 -34.93
C ASN A 113 -73.99 -26.15 -36.43
N SER A 114 -73.44 -25.15 -37.10
CA SER A 114 -73.57 -24.97 -38.55
C SER A 114 -72.34 -24.30 -39.17
N ALA A 115 -72.20 -24.42 -40.48
CA ALA A 115 -71.11 -23.77 -41.22
C ALA A 115 -71.18 -22.22 -41.14
N GLN A 116 -72.39 -21.65 -41.02
CA GLN A 116 -72.57 -20.22 -40.85
C GLN A 116 -72.12 -19.76 -39.47
N GLU A 117 -72.51 -20.45 -38.40
CA GLU A 117 -72.05 -20.16 -37.04
C GLU A 117 -70.53 -20.30 -36.91
N LEU A 118 -69.94 -21.30 -37.57
CA LEU A 118 -68.49 -21.47 -37.64
C LEU A 118 -67.81 -20.29 -38.36
N SER A 119 -68.40 -19.82 -39.46
CA SER A 119 -67.88 -18.67 -40.22
C SER A 119 -68.02 -17.34 -39.47
N ASP A 120 -69.06 -17.18 -38.67
CA ASP A 120 -69.34 -15.95 -37.90
C ASP A 120 -68.63 -15.93 -36.53
N SER A 121 -67.99 -17.03 -36.14
CA SER A 121 -67.27 -17.16 -34.87
C SER A 121 -66.10 -16.17 -34.76
N THR A 122 -65.94 -15.55 -33.60
CA THR A 122 -64.83 -14.63 -33.28
C THR A 122 -63.63 -15.34 -32.64
N ALA A 123 -63.69 -16.66 -32.44
CA ALA A 123 -62.68 -17.43 -31.70
C ALA A 123 -61.25 -17.22 -32.25
N ASP A 124 -61.07 -17.17 -33.57
CA ASP A 124 -59.78 -16.90 -34.21
C ASP A 124 -59.29 -15.46 -33.98
N SER A 125 -60.18 -14.47 -34.11
CA SER A 125 -59.80 -13.07 -33.87
C SER A 125 -59.50 -12.80 -32.40
N ASP A 126 -60.25 -13.40 -31.48
CA ASP A 126 -60.05 -13.27 -30.04
C ASP A 126 -58.74 -13.94 -29.62
N PHE A 127 -58.45 -15.13 -30.14
CA PHE A 127 -57.17 -15.80 -29.92
C PHE A 127 -55.99 -14.98 -30.45
N LYS A 128 -56.08 -14.46 -31.67
CA LYS A 128 -55.04 -13.58 -32.25
C LYS A 128 -54.83 -12.31 -31.43
N LYS A 129 -55.90 -11.75 -30.87
CA LYS A 129 -55.80 -10.60 -29.97
C LYS A 129 -55.03 -10.99 -28.69
N ALA A 130 -55.37 -12.11 -28.07
CA ALA A 130 -54.67 -12.58 -26.87
C ALA A 130 -53.18 -12.85 -27.14
N VAL A 131 -52.86 -13.46 -28.27
CA VAL A 131 -51.48 -13.65 -28.74
C VAL A 131 -50.75 -12.31 -28.85
N ASN A 132 -51.37 -11.30 -29.48
CA ASN A 132 -50.78 -9.95 -29.59
C ASN A 132 -50.60 -9.28 -28.22
N ASP A 133 -51.53 -9.46 -27.30
CA ASP A 133 -51.43 -8.93 -25.94
C ASP A 133 -50.21 -9.55 -25.22
N VAL A 134 -50.00 -10.88 -25.34
CA VAL A 134 -48.80 -11.57 -24.82
C VAL A 134 -47.52 -11.06 -25.47
N TYR A 135 -47.51 -10.86 -26.79
CA TYR A 135 -46.35 -10.28 -27.48
C TYR A 135 -46.00 -8.89 -26.97
N ASN A 136 -47.00 -8.03 -26.75
CA ASN A 136 -46.76 -6.68 -26.22
C ASN A 136 -46.19 -6.72 -24.81
N ASP A 137 -46.72 -7.60 -23.95
CA ASP A 137 -46.23 -7.79 -22.58
C ASP A 137 -44.77 -8.25 -22.56
N ILE A 138 -44.46 -9.29 -23.35
CA ILE A 138 -43.10 -9.82 -23.49
C ILE A 138 -42.12 -8.79 -24.05
N ASN A 139 -42.54 -7.97 -25.01
CA ASN A 139 -41.71 -6.92 -25.59
C ASN A 139 -41.53 -5.72 -24.66
N ALA A 140 -42.37 -5.58 -23.63
CA ALA A 140 -42.22 -4.57 -22.58
C ALA A 140 -41.20 -4.98 -21.50
N HIS A 141 -40.75 -6.24 -21.48
CA HIS A 141 -39.65 -6.65 -20.60
C HIS A 141 -38.37 -5.87 -20.93
N THR A 142 -37.60 -5.58 -19.88
CA THR A 142 -36.29 -4.95 -20.00
C THR A 142 -35.42 -5.72 -20.98
N SER A 143 -34.81 -5.02 -21.94
CA SER A 143 -33.94 -5.67 -22.93
C SER A 143 -32.77 -6.36 -22.23
N LEU A 144 -32.26 -7.46 -22.80
CA LEU A 144 -31.09 -8.14 -22.27
C LEU A 144 -29.90 -7.18 -22.10
N ASP A 145 -29.73 -6.24 -23.04
CA ASP A 145 -28.67 -5.22 -22.98
C ASP A 145 -28.85 -4.29 -21.76
N ASP A 146 -30.06 -3.84 -21.47
CA ASP A 146 -30.35 -3.03 -20.29
C ASP A 146 -30.20 -3.83 -18.99
N GLN A 147 -30.57 -5.11 -18.99
CA GLN A 147 -30.35 -6.01 -17.85
C GLN A 147 -28.84 -6.17 -17.57
N LYS A 148 -28.04 -6.45 -18.60
CA LYS A 148 -26.57 -6.52 -18.49
C LYS A 148 -26.00 -5.19 -17.99
N LYS A 149 -26.45 -4.07 -18.56
CA LYS A 149 -26.03 -2.73 -18.17
C LYS A 149 -26.30 -2.46 -16.70
N SER A 150 -27.48 -2.82 -16.20
CA SER A 150 -27.81 -2.63 -14.79
C SER A 150 -26.84 -3.39 -13.87
N VAL A 151 -26.40 -4.59 -14.26
CA VAL A 151 -25.45 -5.39 -13.47
C VAL A 151 -24.03 -4.80 -13.57
N THR A 152 -23.58 -4.42 -14.77
CA THR A 152 -22.23 -3.85 -14.96
C THR A 152 -22.09 -2.46 -14.33
N ASP A 153 -23.13 -1.62 -14.37
CA ASP A 153 -23.17 -0.34 -13.65
C ASP A 153 -22.99 -0.55 -12.14
N LYS A 154 -23.62 -1.61 -11.58
CA LYS A 154 -23.47 -1.94 -10.16
C LYS A 154 -22.05 -2.43 -9.83
N ILE A 155 -21.45 -3.26 -10.68
CA ILE A 155 -20.06 -3.71 -10.52
C ILE A 155 -19.11 -2.50 -10.55
N ALA A 156 -19.29 -1.58 -11.49
CA ALA A 156 -18.48 -0.36 -11.58
C ALA A 156 -18.62 0.55 -10.36
N ALA A 157 -19.84 0.67 -9.80
CA ALA A 157 -20.06 1.42 -8.56
C ALA A 157 -19.38 0.77 -7.36
N ASP A 158 -19.50 -0.55 -7.21
CA ASP A 158 -18.87 -1.32 -6.14
C ASP A 158 -17.33 -1.30 -6.27
N GLN A 159 -16.78 -1.37 -7.50
CA GLN A 159 -15.35 -1.19 -7.81
C GLN A 159 -14.85 0.17 -7.35
N LYS A 160 -15.53 1.24 -7.76
CA LYS A 160 -15.12 2.59 -7.39
C LYS A 160 -15.10 2.77 -5.87
N ALA A 161 -16.10 2.25 -5.16
CA ALA A 161 -16.14 2.32 -3.71
C ALA A 161 -14.94 1.61 -3.07
N ALA A 162 -14.58 0.41 -3.54
CA ALA A 162 -13.42 -0.31 -3.04
C ALA A 162 -12.09 0.44 -3.32
N GLU A 163 -11.94 1.02 -4.51
CA GLU A 163 -10.76 1.81 -4.86
C GLU A 163 -10.63 3.09 -4.03
N ASP A 164 -11.75 3.78 -3.76
CA ASP A 164 -11.79 4.96 -2.90
C ASP A 164 -11.37 4.59 -1.45
N ASP A 165 -11.82 3.44 -0.94
CA ASP A 165 -11.44 2.93 0.39
C ASP A 165 -9.93 2.61 0.47
N ILE A 166 -9.36 2.01 -0.59
CA ILE A 166 -7.91 1.74 -0.69
C ILE A 166 -7.11 3.06 -0.73
N ASP A 167 -7.56 4.06 -1.50
CA ASP A 167 -6.88 5.36 -1.56
C ASP A 167 -6.87 6.08 -0.22
N ALA A 168 -7.98 6.01 0.52
CA ALA A 168 -8.12 6.61 1.84
C ALA A 168 -7.26 5.92 2.91
N ASN A 169 -6.79 4.69 2.66
CA ASN A 169 -6.02 3.93 3.62
C ASN A 169 -4.60 4.50 3.79
N LYS A 170 -4.35 5.16 4.91
CA LYS A 170 -3.04 5.75 5.27
C LYS A 170 -1.96 4.72 5.66
N ASN A 171 -2.36 3.47 5.92
CA ASN A 171 -1.45 2.41 6.34
C ASN A 171 -0.69 1.80 5.16
N LEU A 172 -1.19 1.98 3.94
CA LEU A 172 -0.57 1.49 2.72
C LEU A 172 0.28 2.58 2.07
N SER A 173 1.44 2.18 1.56
CA SER A 173 2.22 2.96 0.62
C SER A 173 1.53 3.03 -0.76
N ASP A 174 1.97 3.96 -1.60
CA ASP A 174 1.42 4.15 -2.94
C ASP A 174 1.57 2.89 -3.82
N ASP A 175 2.68 2.17 -3.66
CA ASP A 175 2.92 0.91 -4.39
C ASP A 175 1.98 -0.21 -3.92
N GLU A 176 1.71 -0.30 -2.61
CA GLU A 176 0.74 -1.25 -2.06
C GLU A 176 -0.69 -0.90 -2.49
N LYS A 177 -1.07 0.38 -2.47
CA LYS A 177 -2.38 0.84 -2.99
C LYS A 177 -2.56 0.47 -4.44
N LYS A 178 -1.52 0.70 -5.26
CA LYS A 178 -1.54 0.36 -6.68
C LYS A 178 -1.69 -1.14 -6.91
N ALA A 179 -1.02 -1.97 -6.10
CA ALA A 179 -1.15 -3.42 -6.17
C ALA A 179 -2.58 -3.88 -5.82
N ALA A 180 -3.14 -3.36 -4.74
CA ALA A 180 -4.50 -3.69 -4.28
C ALA A 180 -5.57 -3.29 -5.32
N LYS A 181 -5.49 -2.06 -5.84
CA LYS A 181 -6.39 -1.59 -6.90
C LYS A 181 -6.35 -2.46 -8.14
N LYS A 182 -5.17 -2.94 -8.53
CA LYS A 182 -5.03 -3.83 -9.68
C LYS A 182 -5.82 -5.14 -9.49
N VAL A 183 -5.88 -5.68 -8.27
CA VAL A 183 -6.68 -6.88 -7.97
C VAL A 183 -8.17 -6.59 -8.18
N ILE A 184 -8.65 -5.45 -7.69
CA ILE A 184 -10.04 -5.01 -7.87
C ILE A 184 -10.36 -4.78 -9.35
N ASP A 185 -9.50 -4.09 -10.10
CA ASP A 185 -9.62 -3.87 -11.54
C ASP A 185 -9.77 -5.19 -12.31
N ASP A 186 -8.87 -6.15 -12.05
CA ASP A 186 -8.85 -7.45 -12.72
C ASP A 186 -10.14 -8.24 -12.40
N ALA A 187 -10.62 -8.19 -11.16
CA ALA A 187 -11.85 -8.84 -10.73
C ALA A 187 -13.10 -8.20 -11.37
N ALA A 188 -13.18 -6.86 -11.38
CA ALA A 188 -14.28 -6.12 -12.00
C ALA A 188 -14.35 -6.38 -13.51
N LYS A 189 -13.19 -6.42 -14.17
CA LYS A 189 -13.08 -6.78 -15.58
C LYS A 189 -13.60 -8.19 -15.83
N LYS A 190 -13.15 -9.17 -15.05
CA LYS A 190 -13.60 -10.57 -15.19
C LYS A 190 -15.12 -10.70 -15.00
N ALA A 191 -15.68 -10.02 -14.02
CA ALA A 191 -17.11 -10.03 -13.76
C ALA A 191 -17.91 -9.35 -14.89
N THR A 192 -17.43 -8.22 -15.38
CA THR A 192 -18.03 -7.49 -16.52
C THR A 192 -18.01 -8.34 -17.80
N ASP A 193 -16.87 -8.98 -18.09
CA ASP A 193 -16.72 -9.86 -19.25
C ASP A 193 -17.69 -11.07 -19.13
N ALA A 194 -17.86 -11.65 -17.94
CA ALA A 194 -18.82 -12.73 -17.71
C ALA A 194 -20.28 -12.29 -17.90
N VAL A 195 -20.67 -11.11 -17.41
CA VAL A 195 -22.03 -10.54 -17.61
C VAL A 195 -22.30 -10.27 -19.09
N ASN A 196 -21.34 -9.68 -19.80
CA ASN A 196 -21.49 -9.37 -21.22
C ASN A 196 -21.63 -10.64 -22.08
N ASN A 197 -21.02 -11.74 -21.64
CA ASN A 197 -21.09 -13.05 -22.30
C ASN A 197 -22.36 -13.86 -22.00
N SER A 198 -23.27 -13.39 -21.12
CA SER A 198 -24.56 -14.06 -20.93
C SER A 198 -25.42 -13.99 -22.20
N ASP A 199 -25.94 -15.13 -22.67
CA ASP A 199 -26.63 -15.22 -23.96
C ASP A 199 -28.11 -14.80 -23.90
N ASP A 200 -28.69 -14.83 -22.69
CA ASP A 200 -30.09 -14.54 -22.38
C ASP A 200 -30.28 -14.13 -20.91
N ALA A 201 -31.49 -13.73 -20.54
CA ALA A 201 -31.82 -13.27 -19.20
C ALA A 201 -31.70 -14.37 -18.13
N GLN A 202 -31.90 -15.65 -18.49
CA GLN A 202 -31.77 -16.76 -17.55
C GLN A 202 -30.29 -17.00 -17.19
N SER A 203 -29.41 -17.11 -18.19
CA SER A 203 -27.96 -17.23 -17.96
C SER A 203 -27.35 -16.00 -17.27
N LEU A 204 -27.93 -14.81 -17.47
CA LEU A 204 -27.56 -13.62 -16.71
C LEU A 204 -27.98 -13.73 -15.23
N LYS A 205 -29.22 -14.16 -14.96
CA LYS A 205 -29.76 -14.37 -13.60
C LYS A 205 -28.96 -15.42 -12.82
N ASP A 206 -28.54 -16.49 -13.49
CA ASP A 206 -27.77 -17.58 -12.88
C ASP A 206 -26.26 -17.25 -12.75
N SER A 207 -25.81 -16.13 -13.32
CA SER A 207 -24.41 -15.72 -13.28
C SER A 207 -23.95 -15.39 -11.87
N THR A 208 -22.81 -15.95 -11.46
CA THR A 208 -22.16 -15.63 -10.18
C THR A 208 -21.25 -14.42 -10.25
N ALA A 209 -21.09 -13.79 -11.42
CA ALA A 209 -20.09 -12.75 -11.67
C ALA A 209 -20.08 -11.61 -10.64
N ALA A 210 -21.26 -11.10 -10.27
CA ALA A 210 -21.38 -10.03 -9.27
C ALA A 210 -21.04 -10.51 -7.85
N ALA A 211 -21.34 -11.77 -7.52
CA ALA A 211 -20.99 -12.36 -6.22
C ALA A 211 -19.48 -12.64 -6.14
N ASP A 212 -18.89 -13.18 -7.20
CA ASP A 212 -17.45 -13.44 -7.29
C ASP A 212 -16.65 -12.13 -7.18
N PHE A 213 -17.12 -11.04 -7.81
CA PHE A 213 -16.51 -9.72 -7.66
C PHE A 213 -16.56 -9.23 -6.20
N LYS A 214 -17.71 -9.37 -5.54
CA LYS A 214 -17.84 -9.01 -4.11
C LYS A 214 -16.89 -9.82 -3.23
N GLN A 215 -16.75 -11.12 -3.48
CA GLN A 215 -15.82 -11.95 -2.73
C GLN A 215 -14.37 -11.50 -2.93
N ALA A 216 -13.98 -11.16 -4.16
CA ALA A 216 -12.64 -10.64 -4.45
C ALA A 216 -12.35 -9.32 -3.70
N VAL A 217 -13.33 -8.40 -3.65
CA VAL A 217 -13.23 -7.17 -2.85
C VAL A 217 -13.08 -7.48 -1.36
N GLU A 218 -13.87 -8.41 -0.82
CA GLU A 218 -13.77 -8.81 0.59
C GLU A 218 -12.41 -9.44 0.94
N ASP A 219 -11.86 -10.25 0.04
CA ASP A 219 -10.56 -10.90 0.25
C ASP A 219 -9.42 -9.88 0.16
N GLU A 220 -9.47 -8.95 -0.81
CA GLU A 220 -8.50 -7.86 -0.89
C GLU A 220 -8.56 -6.96 0.35
N ASN A 221 -9.77 -6.65 0.85
CA ASN A 221 -9.92 -5.88 2.09
C ASN A 221 -9.29 -6.57 3.31
N LYS A 222 -9.27 -7.91 3.37
CA LYS A 222 -8.58 -8.64 4.45
C LYS A 222 -7.06 -8.54 4.33
N GLU A 223 -6.53 -8.63 3.11
CA GLU A 223 -5.09 -8.45 2.84
C GLU A 223 -4.66 -7.02 3.20
N VAL A 224 -5.39 -6.02 2.72
CA VAL A 224 -5.19 -4.59 3.05
C VAL A 224 -5.23 -4.35 4.57
N ALA A 225 -6.15 -5.01 5.28
CA ALA A 225 -6.26 -4.90 6.74
C ALA A 225 -5.12 -5.60 7.51
N ALA A 226 -4.38 -6.52 6.88
CA ALA A 226 -3.24 -7.20 7.48
C ALA A 226 -1.96 -6.35 7.48
N HIS A 227 -1.91 -5.26 6.71
CA HIS A 227 -0.80 -4.30 6.76
C HIS A 227 -0.72 -3.64 8.13
N ALA A 228 0.51 -3.45 8.62
CA ALA A 228 0.75 -2.77 9.89
C ALA A 228 0.14 -1.36 9.87
N SER A 229 -0.45 -0.94 10.99
CA SER A 229 -0.99 0.40 11.10
C SER A 229 0.11 1.45 10.93
N LEU A 230 -0.22 2.65 10.44
CA LEU A 230 0.75 3.74 10.33
C LEU A 230 1.46 4.01 11.67
N ASP A 231 0.71 3.94 12.78
CA ASP A 231 1.24 4.16 14.12
C ASP A 231 2.29 3.08 14.50
N ASP A 232 2.03 1.81 14.14
CA ASP A 232 2.99 0.72 14.35
C ASP A 232 4.24 0.89 13.48
N GLN A 233 4.08 1.34 12.24
CA GLN A 233 5.20 1.62 11.34
C GLN A 233 6.06 2.79 11.87
N GLN A 234 5.43 3.87 12.35
CA GLN A 234 6.12 5.01 12.98
C GLN A 234 6.88 4.56 14.22
N LYS A 235 6.27 3.72 15.05
CA LYS A 235 6.90 3.17 16.25
C LYS A 235 8.15 2.35 15.89
N ALA A 236 8.03 1.44 14.92
CA ALA A 236 9.17 0.63 14.46
C ALA A 236 10.31 1.50 13.91
N ALA A 237 9.99 2.56 13.16
CA ALA A 237 10.98 3.50 12.66
C ALA A 237 11.73 4.21 13.80
N LYS A 238 11.02 4.72 14.82
CA LYS A 238 11.64 5.36 15.99
C LYS A 238 12.52 4.39 16.78
N GLU A 239 12.08 3.14 16.95
CA GLU A 239 12.89 2.11 17.61
C GLU A 239 14.22 1.84 16.88
N ALA A 240 14.20 1.81 15.54
CA ALA A 240 15.40 1.66 14.72
C ALA A 240 16.36 2.86 14.85
N ILE A 241 15.83 4.09 14.84
CA ILE A 241 16.61 5.31 15.06
C ILE A 241 17.23 5.32 16.46
N ALA A 242 16.43 5.02 17.50
CA ALA A 242 16.88 4.98 18.88
C ALA A 242 18.03 3.97 19.07
N LYS A 243 17.96 2.80 18.41
CA LYS A 243 19.02 1.80 18.45
C LYS A 243 20.33 2.32 17.85
N LYS A 244 20.28 2.92 16.66
CA LYS A 244 21.46 3.54 16.02
C LYS A 244 22.07 4.64 16.88
N ALA A 245 21.22 5.50 17.46
CA ALA A 245 21.67 6.56 18.35
C ALA A 245 22.35 6.01 19.61
N GLN A 246 21.79 4.96 20.22
CA GLN A 246 22.37 4.33 21.40
C GLN A 246 23.77 3.75 21.11
N ASP A 247 23.94 3.06 19.97
CA ASP A 247 25.24 2.52 19.58
C ASP A 247 26.30 3.65 19.45
N ALA A 248 25.90 4.80 18.89
CA ALA A 248 26.79 5.97 18.79
C ALA A 248 27.10 6.58 20.17
N LYS A 249 26.11 6.70 21.06
CA LYS A 249 26.30 7.18 22.44
C LYS A 249 27.27 6.30 23.22
N ASP A 250 27.16 4.98 23.07
CA ASP A 250 28.04 4.02 23.72
C ASP A 250 29.49 4.15 23.23
N ALA A 251 29.69 4.36 21.92
CA ALA A 251 31.00 4.63 21.34
C ALA A 251 31.62 5.93 21.88
N ILE A 252 30.84 7.02 21.98
CA ILE A 252 31.28 8.29 22.57
C ILE A 252 31.67 8.13 24.04
N ASN A 253 30.82 7.47 24.83
CA ASN A 253 31.06 7.29 26.27
C ASN A 253 32.31 6.44 26.54
N SER A 254 32.56 5.44 25.70
CA SER A 254 33.73 4.55 25.81
C SER A 254 35.03 5.19 25.33
N ASN A 255 34.97 6.33 24.63
CA ASN A 255 36.16 6.98 24.08
C ASN A 255 36.98 7.66 25.18
N LYS A 256 38.18 7.13 25.47
CA LYS A 256 39.12 7.65 26.47
C LYS A 256 39.88 8.90 26.04
N ASN A 257 39.86 9.23 24.75
CA ASN A 257 40.52 10.39 24.17
C ASN A 257 39.71 11.69 24.32
N LEU A 258 38.46 11.56 24.77
CA LEU A 258 37.54 12.67 25.01
C LEU A 258 37.51 13.05 26.48
N SER A 259 37.37 14.35 26.75
CA SER A 259 37.03 14.85 28.08
C SER A 259 35.54 14.68 28.36
N ALA A 260 35.11 14.84 29.61
CA ALA A 260 33.70 14.87 29.96
C ALA A 260 32.92 15.95 29.20
N ALA A 261 33.55 17.11 28.94
CA ALA A 261 32.94 18.19 28.17
C ALA A 261 32.76 17.82 26.69
N ASP A 262 33.76 17.17 26.08
CA ASP A 262 33.68 16.71 24.68
C ASP A 262 32.60 15.65 24.51
N LYS A 263 32.53 14.68 25.44
CA LYS A 263 31.48 13.65 25.45
C LYS A 263 30.10 14.27 25.54
N LYS A 264 29.89 15.19 26.49
CA LYS A 264 28.60 15.90 26.65
C LYS A 264 28.17 16.58 25.35
N ASN A 265 29.07 17.33 24.71
CA ASN A 265 28.76 18.03 23.46
C ASN A 265 28.41 17.05 22.32
N ALA A 266 29.10 15.90 22.23
CA ALA A 266 28.81 14.89 21.23
C ALA A 266 27.46 14.19 21.46
N LEU A 267 27.15 13.85 22.72
CA LEU A 267 25.85 13.26 23.10
C LEU A 267 24.70 14.21 22.79
N GLU A 268 24.84 15.51 23.09
CA GLU A 268 23.83 16.52 22.76
C GLU A 268 23.57 16.65 21.24
N LYS A 269 24.62 16.55 20.41
CA LYS A 269 24.47 16.52 18.94
C LYS A 269 23.71 15.28 18.46
N ILE A 270 23.98 14.11 19.06
CA ILE A 270 23.24 12.87 18.75
C ILE A 270 21.76 13.03 19.13
N ASP A 271 21.48 13.56 20.32
CA ASP A 271 20.11 13.80 20.79
C ASP A 271 19.34 14.77 19.88
N GLN A 272 20.00 15.83 19.39
CA GLN A 272 19.41 16.76 18.43
C GLN A 272 19.09 16.09 17.08
N ALA A 273 19.97 15.20 16.59
CA ALA A 273 19.73 14.46 15.37
C ALA A 273 18.53 13.51 15.50
N VAL A 274 18.41 12.81 16.64
CA VAL A 274 17.24 11.96 16.97
C VAL A 274 15.96 12.81 17.02
N ALA A 275 15.97 13.91 17.77
CA ALA A 275 14.80 14.78 17.89
C ALA A 275 14.31 15.32 16.53
N THR A 276 15.25 15.57 15.61
CA THR A 276 14.92 16.05 14.26
C THR A 276 14.16 14.99 13.45
N VAL A 277 14.65 13.75 13.40
CA VAL A 277 13.99 12.68 12.63
C VAL A 277 12.72 12.20 13.32
N ASP A 278 12.68 12.15 14.66
CA ASP A 278 11.47 11.79 15.41
C ASP A 278 10.32 12.76 15.11
N ALA A 279 10.60 14.07 15.05
CA ALA A 279 9.62 15.08 14.69
C ALA A 279 9.09 14.90 13.25
N GLN A 280 9.95 14.50 12.31
CA GLN A 280 9.54 14.20 10.93
C GLN A 280 8.64 12.95 10.86
N ILE A 281 9.00 11.90 11.62
CA ILE A 281 8.20 10.67 11.72
C ILE A 281 6.82 10.98 12.33
N GLU A 282 6.76 11.77 13.41
CA GLU A 282 5.50 12.16 14.06
C GLU A 282 4.59 13.01 13.19
N ALA A 283 5.16 13.89 12.38
CA ALA A 283 4.40 14.77 11.49
C ALA A 283 3.81 14.04 10.26
N THR A 284 4.30 12.84 9.96
CA THR A 284 3.87 12.07 8.78
C THR A 284 2.47 11.49 8.95
N THR A 285 1.66 11.57 7.88
CA THR A 285 0.25 11.15 7.87
C THR A 285 -0.03 9.91 7.03
N ASP A 286 0.96 9.37 6.33
CA ASP A 286 0.84 8.24 5.40
C ASP A 286 2.13 7.41 5.33
N ALA A 287 1.99 6.13 4.99
CA ALA A 287 3.10 5.18 4.94
C ALA A 287 4.13 5.50 3.84
N THR A 288 3.72 6.11 2.73
CA THR A 288 4.63 6.50 1.63
C THR A 288 5.67 7.50 2.12
N THR A 289 5.24 8.59 2.76
CA THR A 289 6.12 9.63 3.29
C THR A 289 7.00 9.08 4.42
N LEU A 290 6.46 8.19 5.26
CA LEU A 290 7.24 7.53 6.31
C LEU A 290 8.38 6.71 5.71
N GLY A 291 8.10 5.93 4.65
CA GLY A 291 9.10 5.17 3.93
C GLY A 291 10.23 6.04 3.38
N GLN A 292 9.92 7.25 2.89
CA GLN A 292 10.92 8.21 2.42
C GLN A 292 11.82 8.72 3.56
N ILE A 293 11.23 9.05 4.72
CA ILE A 293 12.00 9.48 5.91
C ILE A 293 12.94 8.37 6.39
N VAL A 294 12.46 7.13 6.43
CA VAL A 294 13.27 5.97 6.86
C VAL A 294 14.41 5.66 5.89
N ALA A 295 14.19 5.87 4.58
CA ALA A 295 15.21 5.69 3.55
C ALA A 295 16.22 6.84 3.48
N ASP A 296 15.91 7.99 4.09
CA ASP A 296 16.78 9.16 4.13
C ASP A 296 18.03 8.89 4.99
N THR A 297 19.20 9.20 4.44
CA THR A 297 20.50 8.91 5.07
C THR A 297 21.09 10.10 5.85
N SER A 298 20.35 11.19 5.99
CA SER A 298 20.77 12.41 6.71
C SER A 298 21.05 12.13 8.17
N PHE A 299 20.20 11.31 8.82
CA PHE A 299 20.42 10.89 10.20
C PHE A 299 21.73 10.10 10.34
N ASP A 300 21.95 9.10 9.49
CA ASP A 300 23.18 8.29 9.50
C ASP A 300 24.43 9.17 9.27
N THR A 301 24.34 10.13 8.35
CA THR A 301 25.42 11.09 8.05
C THR A 301 25.72 12.00 9.24
N ALA A 302 24.69 12.46 9.95
CA ALA A 302 24.84 13.29 11.14
C ALA A 302 25.51 12.51 12.28
N ILE A 303 25.07 11.28 12.54
CA ILE A 303 25.69 10.39 13.54
C ILE A 303 27.15 10.12 13.19
N GLN A 304 27.46 9.76 11.94
CA GLN A 304 28.82 9.49 11.51
C GLN A 304 29.73 10.72 11.67
N SER A 305 29.23 11.93 11.35
CA SER A 305 30.00 13.15 11.54
C SER A 305 30.38 13.41 13.00
N VAL A 306 29.47 13.10 13.95
CA VAL A 306 29.76 13.21 15.39
C VAL A 306 30.84 12.20 15.81
N LEU A 307 30.72 10.95 15.33
CA LEU A 307 31.71 9.90 15.62
C LEU A 307 33.08 10.24 15.03
N ASP A 308 33.13 10.77 13.81
CA ASP A 308 34.37 11.21 13.16
C ASP A 308 35.02 12.37 13.93
N GLU A 309 34.25 13.36 14.36
CA GLU A 309 34.74 14.47 15.18
C GLU A 309 35.35 13.97 16.51
N ALA A 310 34.69 12.99 17.14
CA ALA A 310 35.17 12.35 18.36
C ALA A 310 36.45 11.52 18.15
N ASN A 311 36.51 10.77 17.05
CA ASN A 311 37.66 9.92 16.73
C ASN A 311 38.88 10.70 16.24
N ASN A 312 38.68 11.90 15.71
CA ASN A 312 39.76 12.80 15.26
C ASN A 312 40.41 13.61 16.40
N GLN A 313 39.97 13.44 17.64
CA GLN A 313 40.63 14.04 18.80
C GLN A 313 42.02 13.41 19.05
N PRO A 314 42.99 14.17 19.60
CA PRO A 314 44.29 13.62 19.97
C PRO A 314 44.15 12.37 20.83
N SER A 315 44.98 11.36 20.57
CA SER A 315 45.01 10.13 21.37
C SER A 315 45.38 10.42 22.82
N LEU A 316 44.95 9.54 23.74
CA LEU A 316 45.30 9.65 25.15
C LEU A 316 46.82 9.77 25.37
N ASP A 317 47.62 9.00 24.64
CA ASP A 317 49.08 9.06 24.73
C ASP A 317 49.63 10.42 24.28
N ALA A 318 49.15 10.97 23.16
CA ALA A 318 49.56 12.29 22.70
C ALA A 318 49.19 13.39 23.70
N ARG A 319 48.07 13.22 24.41
CA ARG A 319 47.63 14.14 25.48
C ARG A 319 48.49 14.01 26.73
N LYS A 320 48.86 12.78 27.13
CA LYS A 320 49.81 12.53 28.24
C LYS A 320 51.16 13.18 27.93
N ASP A 321 51.66 13.02 26.71
CA ASP A 321 52.92 13.62 26.27
C ASP A 321 52.86 15.15 26.31
N ALA A 322 51.79 15.74 25.78
CA ALA A 322 51.59 17.19 25.82
C ALA A 322 51.50 17.72 27.27
N ALA A 323 50.78 17.02 28.16
CA ALA A 323 50.68 17.39 29.57
C ALA A 323 52.04 17.30 30.28
N LYS A 324 52.82 16.24 30.02
CA LYS A 324 54.18 16.11 30.55
C LYS A 324 55.08 17.26 30.13
N GLN A 325 55.05 17.65 28.85
CA GLN A 325 55.81 18.81 28.37
C GLN A 325 55.37 20.12 29.03
N ALA A 326 54.07 20.30 29.26
CA ALA A 326 53.54 21.47 29.97
C ALA A 326 54.02 21.53 31.43
N LEU A 327 54.03 20.40 32.14
CA LEU A 327 54.52 20.32 33.52
C LEU A 327 56.02 20.60 33.62
N ILE A 328 56.83 20.08 32.69
CA ILE A 328 58.27 20.38 32.63
C ILE A 328 58.50 21.88 32.43
N ALA A 329 57.73 22.51 31.52
CA ALA A 329 57.82 23.94 31.28
C ALA A 329 57.43 24.76 32.52
N GLU A 330 56.35 24.38 33.22
CA GLU A 330 55.91 25.06 34.44
C GLU A 330 56.93 24.89 35.57
N ALA A 331 57.46 23.67 35.79
CA ALA A 331 58.50 23.41 36.76
C ALA A 331 59.74 24.31 36.52
N ASN A 332 60.18 24.42 35.27
CA ASN A 332 61.31 25.28 34.91
C ASN A 332 61.02 26.77 35.15
N LYS A 333 59.80 27.23 34.85
CA LYS A 333 59.34 28.59 35.14
C LYS A 333 59.38 28.89 36.64
N GLN A 334 58.85 28.00 37.47
CA GLN A 334 58.84 28.18 38.93
C GLN A 334 60.26 28.14 39.53
N LYS A 335 61.13 27.24 39.06
CA LYS A 335 62.55 27.22 39.49
C LYS A 335 63.28 28.50 39.13
N ALA A 336 63.03 29.06 37.94
CA ALA A 336 63.61 30.34 37.54
C ALA A 336 63.11 31.49 38.44
N ALA A 337 61.83 31.48 38.82
CA ALA A 337 61.27 32.46 39.77
C ALA A 337 61.94 32.37 41.15
N ILE A 338 62.17 31.16 41.67
CA ILE A 338 62.90 30.91 42.92
C ILE A 338 64.35 31.40 42.82
N ASP A 339 65.04 31.11 41.71
CA ASP A 339 66.42 31.56 41.51
C ASP A 339 66.53 33.09 41.46
N ALA A 340 65.52 33.77 40.89
CA ALA A 340 65.43 35.22 40.85
C ALA A 340 65.01 35.87 42.18
N ASP A 341 64.45 35.11 43.13
CA ASP A 341 63.97 35.64 44.40
C ASP A 341 65.14 36.05 45.33
N LEU A 342 65.30 37.34 45.60
CA LEU A 342 66.36 37.90 46.44
C LEU A 342 66.08 37.80 47.95
N THR A 343 64.88 37.35 48.33
CA THR A 343 64.49 37.15 49.73
C THR A 343 64.89 35.78 50.27
N LEU A 344 65.27 34.85 49.37
CA LEU A 344 65.60 33.47 49.71
C LEU A 344 67.10 33.24 49.87
N SER A 345 67.46 32.46 50.89
CA SER A 345 68.83 31.95 51.06
C SER A 345 69.15 30.87 50.02
N PRO A 346 70.44 30.59 49.74
CA PRO A 346 70.83 29.48 48.88
C PRO A 346 70.25 28.12 49.31
N ALA A 347 70.11 27.89 50.63
CA ALA A 347 69.53 26.67 51.17
C ALA A 347 68.02 26.57 50.91
N ASP A 348 67.29 27.67 51.10
CA ASP A 348 65.84 27.72 50.85
C ASP A 348 65.53 27.54 49.36
N LYS A 349 66.33 28.19 48.48
CA LYS A 349 66.22 27.99 47.02
C LYS A 349 66.43 26.53 46.65
N ALA A 350 67.44 25.87 47.21
CA ALA A 350 67.69 24.46 46.95
C ALA A 350 66.52 23.58 47.42
N ALA A 351 65.98 23.84 48.62
CA ALA A 351 64.85 23.08 49.16
C ALA A 351 63.56 23.26 48.34
N GLN A 352 63.22 24.49 47.95
CA GLN A 352 62.02 24.76 47.14
C GLN A 352 62.15 24.15 45.73
N LYS A 353 63.32 24.23 45.10
CA LYS A 353 63.56 23.57 43.80
C LYS A 353 63.47 22.05 43.89
N ALA A 354 64.00 21.44 44.95
CA ALA A 354 63.87 20.00 45.18
C ALA A 354 62.40 19.57 45.41
N LYS A 355 61.59 20.43 46.06
CA LYS A 355 60.14 20.20 46.19
C LYS A 355 59.44 20.22 44.83
N ILE A 356 59.78 21.17 43.94
CA ILE A 356 59.25 21.20 42.57
C ILE A 356 59.63 19.93 41.81
N ASP A 357 60.89 19.47 41.92
CA ASP A 357 61.35 18.22 41.30
C ASP A 357 60.55 17.00 41.78
N ALA A 358 60.26 16.93 43.08
CA ALA A 358 59.44 15.86 43.64
C ALA A 358 57.99 15.90 43.12
N ILE A 359 57.39 17.09 43.04
CA ILE A 359 56.04 17.27 42.49
C ILE A 359 55.99 16.86 41.01
N LEU A 360 56.98 17.27 40.21
CA LEU A 360 57.07 16.91 38.81
C LEU A 360 57.18 15.39 38.65
N ALA A 361 58.05 14.72 39.41
CA ALA A 361 58.23 13.27 39.35
C ALA A 361 56.94 12.50 39.71
N ASP A 362 56.23 12.92 40.76
CA ASP A 362 54.93 12.35 41.16
C ASP A 362 53.87 12.55 40.07
N ALA A 363 53.79 13.75 39.50
CA ALA A 363 52.84 14.06 38.42
C ALA A 363 53.13 13.25 37.15
N GLU A 364 54.40 13.07 36.78
CA GLU A 364 54.79 12.22 35.65
C GLU A 364 54.38 10.75 35.87
N GLN A 365 54.52 10.24 37.10
CA GLN A 365 54.09 8.89 37.45
C GLN A 365 52.56 8.75 37.36
N LYS A 366 51.81 9.73 37.89
CA LYS A 366 50.35 9.76 37.79
C LYS A 366 49.87 9.87 36.35
N LEU A 367 50.51 10.69 35.51
CA LEU A 367 50.20 10.81 34.09
C LEU A 367 50.42 9.49 33.34
N ALA A 368 51.48 8.75 33.66
CA ALA A 368 51.70 7.43 33.07
C ALA A 368 50.53 6.47 33.38
N ALA A 369 50.01 6.52 34.61
CA ALA A 369 48.90 5.71 35.09
C ALA A 369 47.49 6.24 34.71
N ALA A 370 47.39 7.45 34.14
CA ALA A 370 46.09 8.03 33.77
C ALA A 370 45.36 7.19 32.71
N ASP A 371 44.09 6.90 32.92
CA ASP A 371 43.30 6.01 32.05
C ASP A 371 42.30 6.76 31.17
N SER A 372 42.18 8.07 31.36
CA SER A 372 41.29 8.95 30.61
C SER A 372 41.90 10.34 30.41
N TYR A 373 41.37 11.10 29.46
CA TYR A 373 41.79 12.49 29.27
C TYR A 373 41.43 13.38 30.47
N ASP A 374 40.31 13.12 31.15
CA ASP A 374 39.93 13.88 32.34
C ASP A 374 40.95 13.69 33.48
N ASP A 375 41.49 12.47 33.65
CA ASP A 375 42.59 12.22 34.61
C ASP A 375 43.81 13.07 34.25
N VAL A 376 44.19 13.11 32.96
CA VAL A 376 45.32 13.93 32.48
C VAL A 376 45.10 15.41 32.79
N LEU A 377 43.88 15.92 32.58
CA LEU A 377 43.52 17.31 32.90
C LEU A 377 43.63 17.59 34.40
N ALA A 378 43.08 16.70 35.24
CA ALA A 378 43.10 16.84 36.70
C ALA A 378 44.54 16.79 37.26
N ILE A 379 45.33 15.80 36.84
CA ILE A 379 46.73 15.66 37.25
C ILE A 379 47.53 16.91 36.90
N ASN A 380 47.35 17.43 35.69
CA ASN A 380 48.06 18.63 35.24
C ASN A 380 47.65 19.86 36.08
N ALA A 381 46.35 20.07 36.31
CA ALA A 381 45.85 21.17 37.13
C ALA A 381 46.36 21.12 38.59
N ASP A 382 46.30 19.95 39.21
CA ASP A 382 46.76 19.74 40.59
C ASP A 382 48.27 19.95 40.71
N ALA A 383 49.06 19.40 39.78
CA ALA A 383 50.51 19.52 39.80
C ALA A 383 50.98 20.96 39.54
N ILE A 384 50.35 21.68 38.60
CA ILE A 384 50.63 23.12 38.37
C ILE A 384 50.36 23.90 39.67
N THR A 385 49.20 23.71 40.28
CA THR A 385 48.83 24.38 41.55
C THR A 385 49.85 24.10 42.65
N ALA A 386 50.31 22.84 42.77
CA ALA A 386 51.30 22.45 43.76
C ALA A 386 52.69 23.05 43.49
N MET A 387 53.11 23.15 42.22
CA MET A 387 54.37 23.78 41.82
C MET A 387 54.37 25.28 42.11
N GLU A 388 53.27 25.97 41.80
CA GLU A 388 53.09 27.40 42.12
C GLU A 388 53.15 27.64 43.63
N ALA A 389 52.51 26.78 44.43
CA ALA A 389 52.53 26.87 45.89
C ALA A 389 53.89 26.49 46.53
N ALA A 390 54.82 25.90 45.77
CA ALA A 390 56.14 25.54 46.27
C ALA A 390 57.09 26.74 46.37
N HIS A 391 56.89 27.77 45.53
CA HIS A 391 57.63 29.03 45.67
C HIS A 391 57.02 29.85 46.82
N GLN A 392 57.81 30.08 47.86
CA GLN A 392 57.42 30.88 49.02
C GLN A 392 58.52 31.89 49.29
N SER A 393 58.25 33.20 49.19
CA SER A 393 59.25 34.24 49.47
C SER A 393 59.66 34.27 50.94
N GLY A 394 60.91 34.67 51.20
CA GLY A 394 61.46 34.85 52.54
C GLY A 394 60.99 36.14 53.23
N ASN A 395 61.12 36.19 54.56
CA ASN A 395 60.77 37.37 55.36
C ASN A 395 61.89 38.44 55.31
N GLY A 396 62.05 39.08 54.15
CA GLY A 396 62.99 40.18 53.93
C GLY A 396 64.16 39.84 52.99
N LEU A 397 64.99 40.84 52.63
CA LEU A 397 66.16 40.62 51.77
C LEU A 397 67.15 39.68 52.47
N TYR A 398 67.58 38.63 51.79
CA TYR A 398 68.60 37.74 52.31
C TYR A 398 69.94 38.47 52.37
N VAL A 399 70.58 38.47 53.54
CA VAL A 399 71.93 39.00 53.73
C VAL A 399 72.83 37.84 54.15
N GLU A 400 73.82 37.52 53.32
CA GLU A 400 74.73 36.41 53.57
C GLU A 400 75.52 36.66 54.88
N PRO A 401 75.56 35.70 55.83
CA PRO A 401 76.28 35.88 57.08
C PRO A 401 77.79 36.00 56.78
N LYS A 402 78.38 37.13 57.16
CA LYS A 402 79.80 37.42 56.99
C LYS A 402 80.64 36.36 57.70
N ALA A 403 81.44 35.60 56.94
CA ALA A 403 82.33 34.57 57.48
C ALA A 403 83.27 35.16 58.56
N ALA A 404 83.31 34.54 59.74
CA ALA A 404 84.28 34.88 60.77
C ALA A 404 85.70 34.47 60.33
N GLU A 405 86.62 35.44 60.27
CA GLU A 405 88.03 35.20 59.96
C GLU A 405 88.67 34.24 60.99
N ALA A 406 89.23 33.13 60.51
CA ALA A 406 90.06 32.24 61.33
C ALA A 406 91.42 32.91 61.66
N PRO A 407 91.96 32.75 62.89
CA PRO A 407 93.17 33.45 63.32
C PRO A 407 94.43 32.87 62.66
N LYS A 408 95.27 33.76 62.13
CA LYS A 408 96.59 33.45 61.55
C LYS A 408 97.59 33.04 62.63
N ALA A 409 98.20 31.86 62.51
CA ALA A 409 99.40 31.47 63.26
C ALA A 409 100.69 31.72 62.43
N LYS A 410 101.81 31.96 63.13
CA LYS A 410 103.01 32.68 62.68
C LYS A 410 104.27 31.77 62.59
N ALA A 411 105.03 31.93 61.50
CA ALA A 411 106.46 31.61 61.24
C ALA A 411 106.90 30.11 61.22
N THR A 412 107.90 29.62 60.45
CA THR A 412 109.20 30.15 59.94
C THR A 412 109.73 29.27 58.78
N LEU A 413 110.57 29.82 57.87
CA LEU A 413 111.30 29.13 56.78
C LEU A 413 112.65 28.54 57.25
N PRO A 414 113.26 27.57 56.53
CA PRO A 414 114.37 27.93 55.62
C PRO A 414 114.43 27.14 54.29
N ALA A 415 115.35 27.60 53.43
CA ALA A 415 115.55 27.27 52.02
C ALA A 415 116.63 26.21 51.74
N THR A 416 116.53 25.53 50.59
CA THR A 416 117.62 25.34 49.61
C THR A 416 117.08 24.86 48.26
N ALA A 417 117.79 25.22 47.20
CA ALA A 417 117.38 25.30 45.80
C ALA A 417 117.49 23.97 45.01
N GLN A 418 116.74 23.86 43.90
CA GLN A 418 117.34 23.65 42.57
C GLN A 418 116.33 23.91 41.42
N ARG A 419 116.79 24.71 40.44
CA ARG A 419 116.27 24.89 39.07
C ARG A 419 116.25 23.55 38.31
N VAL A 420 115.35 23.35 37.33
CA VAL A 420 115.62 23.41 35.85
C VAL A 420 114.27 23.50 35.09
N ASP A 421 114.37 24.10 33.91
CA ASP A 421 113.42 24.63 32.93
C ASP A 421 112.38 23.72 32.23
N ARG A 422 111.27 24.39 31.85
CA ARG A 422 110.53 24.46 30.56
C ARG A 422 110.39 23.21 29.67
N HIS A 423 109.15 22.97 29.21
CA HIS A 423 108.66 23.05 27.81
C HIS A 423 107.11 22.98 27.83
N ALA A 424 106.38 24.00 27.33
CA ALA A 424 105.67 24.06 26.03
C ALA A 424 104.75 22.83 25.79
N SER A 425 103.44 22.91 25.48
CA SER A 425 102.69 23.69 24.47
C SER A 425 101.19 23.35 24.64
N ALA A 426 100.22 24.28 24.71
CA ALA A 426 99.55 25.08 23.65
C ALA A 426 98.25 24.45 23.08
N GLY A 427 97.22 25.30 22.94
CA GLY A 427 95.94 25.09 22.23
C GLY A 427 94.73 25.07 23.18
N LEU A 428 94.00 26.14 23.52
CA LEU A 428 93.51 27.36 22.84
C LEU A 428 92.28 27.17 21.92
N LEU A 429 91.14 27.73 22.40
CA LEU A 429 89.94 28.24 21.70
C LEU A 429 89.06 27.21 20.95
N ALA A 430 87.73 27.35 20.84
CA ALA A 430 86.88 28.54 20.74
C ALA A 430 85.42 28.23 21.10
N ALA A 431 84.71 29.28 21.52
CA ALA A 431 83.26 29.36 21.62
C ALA A 431 82.60 29.58 20.25
N ALA A 432 81.34 29.17 20.09
CA ALA A 432 80.41 29.81 19.17
C ALA A 432 78.94 29.49 19.51
N SER A 433 78.19 30.58 19.64
CA SER A 433 76.74 30.79 19.76
C SER A 433 75.94 30.44 18.49
N LEU A 434 74.59 30.57 18.62
CA LEU A 434 73.50 30.63 17.59
C LEU A 434 72.69 29.31 17.50
N SER A 435 71.37 29.28 17.36
CA SER A 435 70.39 30.27 16.91
C SER A 435 68.97 29.88 17.36
N LEU A 436 68.15 30.91 17.52
CA LEU A 436 66.70 30.92 17.69
C LEU A 436 66.02 30.71 16.32
N GLY A 437 65.00 29.87 16.22
CA GLY A 437 64.25 29.65 14.98
C GLY A 437 62.82 29.18 15.22
N ALA A 438 61.89 30.13 15.31
CA ALA A 438 60.46 29.91 15.28
C ALA A 438 59.98 29.60 13.85
N PHE A 439 59.02 28.68 13.68
CA PHE A 439 58.26 28.54 12.44
C PHE A 439 56.78 28.31 12.74
N PHE A 440 55.99 29.36 12.54
CA PHE A 440 54.53 29.33 12.39
C PHE A 440 54.24 29.67 10.92
N ALA A 441 53.50 28.83 10.19
CA ALA A 441 52.73 29.25 9.03
C ALA A 441 51.65 28.22 8.66
N ALA A 442 50.42 28.71 8.51
CA ALA A 442 49.21 27.97 8.28
C ALA A 442 48.89 27.76 6.78
N LYS A 443 48.25 26.62 6.51
CA LYS A 443 47.02 26.37 5.72
C LYS A 443 46.68 27.33 4.55
N LYS A 444 46.46 26.74 3.36
CA LYS A 444 45.16 26.61 2.63
C LYS A 444 45.24 26.93 1.12
N LYS A 445 44.95 25.92 0.27
CA LYS A 445 43.93 25.87 -0.82
C LYS A 445 44.33 24.84 -1.88
N SER A 446 43.54 23.77 -2.02
CA SER A 446 43.42 23.04 -3.29
C SER A 446 42.02 23.29 -3.86
N LYS A 447 41.98 23.50 -5.18
CA LYS A 447 40.81 23.84 -5.98
C LYS A 447 40.53 22.63 -6.88
N LYS A 448 39.30 22.12 -6.86
CA LYS A 448 38.79 21.02 -7.67
C LYS A 448 38.00 21.61 -8.85
N GLN A 449 38.31 21.22 -10.09
CA GLN A 449 37.42 21.27 -11.27
C GLN A 449 37.86 20.16 -12.23
N GLY A 450 36.88 19.44 -12.78
CA GLY A 450 37.02 18.25 -13.61
C GLY A 450 35.97 17.25 -13.22
#